data_AF-A0A9E4T0S9-F1
#
_entry.id   AF-A0A9E4T0S9-F1
#
_cell.length_a   1.000
_cell.length_b   1.000
_cell.length_c   1.000
_cell.angle_alpha   90.00
_cell.angle_beta   90.00
_cell.angle_gamma   90.00
#
_symmetry.space_group_name_H-M   'P 1'
#
loop_
_entity.id
_entity.type
_entity.pdbx_description
1 polymer ?
#
loop_
_entity_poly.entity_id
_entity_poly.type
_entity_poly.pdbx_seq_one_letter_code
_entity_poly.pdbx_strand_id
1 'polypeptide(L)'
;MLKALVLPAMIVAVTIIAACGGAADTPVPAAVGPTASPAASPTEATRGPTVTVAPRALQLELDGDGPEVFGPYQIGRGVIIVFARSEGDGPFSMTFVDEDQGLVKSIDSNPGPYRGERVHSVFDGNDGGLAPGTYTVDIEATGPWRLRLIQERVSRGQQPEIQMTGSGDGGGSWIEFEDGEYTMTTSHTGASDFTVELFDHEGVSPYRIVQVIGDHAGESRFTVGGGAPGENPQAGLYAMGVVSQGDWSVTITSDDVP
;
A
#
# COMPACT_ATOMS: atom_id res chain seq x y z
N MET A 1 -0.19 31.22 39.76
CA MET A 1 -0.66 30.36 40.87
C MET A 1 -0.36 28.91 40.49
N LEU A 2 -0.09 28.05 41.49
CA LEU A 2 0.51 26.72 41.30
C LEU A 2 -0.49 25.60 41.65
N LYS A 3 -0.24 24.39 41.10
CA LYS A 3 -0.88 23.07 41.38
C LYS A 3 -2.12 22.76 40.50
N ALA A 4 -2.37 21.51 40.10
CA ALA A 4 -1.66 20.25 40.36
C ALA A 4 -1.59 19.35 39.11
N LEU A 5 -0.48 18.60 38.97
CA LEU A 5 -0.37 17.42 38.11
C LEU A 5 -0.72 16.18 38.95
N VAL A 6 -1.48 15.22 38.42
CA VAL A 6 -1.77 13.94 39.09
C VAL A 6 -1.51 12.80 38.13
N LEU A 7 -0.48 12.00 38.40
CA LEU A 7 -0.29 10.67 37.81
C LEU A 7 -1.01 9.62 38.67
N PRO A 8 -1.68 8.62 38.08
CA PRO A 8 -1.99 7.36 38.76
C PRO A 8 -0.78 6.41 38.71
N ALA A 9 -0.51 5.72 39.82
CA ALA A 9 0.58 4.75 39.92
C ALA A 9 0.18 3.37 39.39
N MET A 10 1.09 2.69 38.68
CA MET A 10 0.90 1.29 38.27
C MET A 10 1.50 0.35 39.31
N ILE A 11 0.72 -0.65 39.74
CA ILE A 11 1.10 -1.63 40.77
C ILE A 11 1.75 -2.84 40.10
N VAL A 12 2.97 -3.20 40.53
CA VAL A 12 3.64 -4.44 40.13
C VAL A 12 3.24 -5.57 41.07
N ALA A 13 2.68 -6.65 40.55
CA ALA A 13 2.40 -7.88 41.28
C ALA A 13 3.39 -8.98 40.85
N VAL A 14 4.27 -9.39 41.78
CA VAL A 14 5.14 -10.55 41.63
C VAL A 14 4.48 -11.75 42.29
N THR A 15 4.36 -12.87 41.58
CA THR A 15 3.82 -14.11 42.13
C THR A 15 4.88 -15.22 42.06
N ILE A 16 5.26 -15.76 43.22
CA ILE A 16 6.15 -16.92 43.36
C ILE A 16 5.44 -17.96 44.22
N ILE A 17 5.28 -19.19 43.70
CA ILE A 17 5.04 -20.46 44.41
C ILE A 17 5.52 -21.53 43.39
N ALA A 18 6.65 -22.21 43.57
CA ALA A 18 7.04 -23.21 44.57
C ALA A 18 6.62 -24.64 44.19
N ALA A 19 7.50 -25.61 44.48
CA ALA A 19 7.55 -26.92 43.83
C ALA A 19 7.15 -28.11 44.73
N CYS A 20 6.74 -29.20 44.09
CA CYS A 20 6.64 -30.58 44.61
C CYS A 20 6.97 -31.54 43.44
N GLY A 21 7.62 -32.70 43.57
CA GLY A 21 8.28 -33.31 44.74
C GLY A 21 8.39 -34.84 44.63
N GLY A 22 9.61 -35.39 44.57
CA GLY A 22 9.93 -36.84 44.62
C GLY A 22 9.69 -37.64 43.32
N ALA A 23 10.30 -38.82 43.07
CA ALA A 23 11.44 -39.56 43.66
C ALA A 23 11.83 -40.70 42.65
N ALA A 24 12.88 -41.52 42.76
CA ALA A 24 13.97 -41.76 43.72
C ALA A 24 15.20 -42.38 42.97
N ASP A 25 16.36 -42.53 43.62
CA ASP A 25 17.62 -43.00 43.00
C ASP A 25 17.97 -44.48 43.25
N THR A 26 18.28 -45.20 42.15
CA THR A 26 19.22 -46.34 41.93
C THR A 26 19.25 -47.59 42.86
N PRO A 27 19.57 -48.81 42.33
CA PRO A 27 20.97 -49.16 42.02
C PRO A 27 21.22 -49.98 40.72
N VAL A 28 22.47 -49.95 40.27
CA VAL A 28 23.01 -50.65 39.07
C VAL A 28 23.61 -52.02 39.45
N PRO A 29 23.55 -53.01 38.54
CA PRO A 29 24.72 -53.84 38.27
C PRO A 29 25.04 -53.95 36.77
N ALA A 30 26.32 -54.09 36.42
CA ALA A 30 26.83 -54.09 35.05
C ALA A 30 27.15 -55.51 34.51
N ALA A 31 26.94 -55.74 33.21
CA ALA A 31 27.52 -56.87 32.47
C ALA A 31 27.68 -56.53 30.96
N VAL A 32 28.79 -57.01 30.38
CA VAL A 32 29.45 -56.58 29.14
C VAL A 32 28.84 -57.10 27.82
N GLY A 33 28.69 -56.21 26.83
CA GLY A 33 28.86 -56.48 25.38
C GLY A 33 27.68 -57.08 24.60
N PRO A 34 27.71 -57.09 23.24
CA PRO A 34 28.83 -56.71 22.35
C PRO A 34 28.53 -55.64 21.26
N THR A 35 29.62 -55.09 20.70
CA THR A 35 29.86 -54.61 19.32
C THR A 35 28.85 -53.68 18.61
N ALA A 36 29.39 -52.55 18.13
CA ALA A 36 28.67 -51.50 17.40
C ALA A 36 28.16 -51.91 15.99
N SER A 37 27.05 -51.30 15.61
CA SER A 37 26.66 -51.06 14.21
C SER A 37 26.61 -49.55 13.99
N PRO A 38 27.24 -48.98 12.93
CA PRO A 38 27.19 -47.55 12.69
C PRO A 38 25.79 -47.14 12.25
N ALA A 39 25.07 -46.41 13.11
CA ALA A 39 23.84 -45.75 12.73
C ALA A 39 24.14 -44.68 11.67
N ALA A 40 23.51 -44.79 10.50
CA ALA A 40 23.65 -43.79 9.45
C ALA A 40 23.07 -42.45 9.95
N SER A 41 23.82 -41.36 9.75
CA SER A 41 23.32 -40.01 9.96
C SER A 41 22.05 -39.78 9.14
N PRO A 42 21.02 -39.10 9.67
CA PRO A 42 19.84 -38.78 8.88
C PRO A 42 20.25 -37.89 7.71
N THR A 43 19.98 -38.35 6.49
CA THR A 43 20.20 -37.58 5.27
C THR A 43 19.51 -36.23 5.38
N GLU A 44 20.27 -35.16 5.23
CA GLU A 44 19.76 -33.80 5.19
C GLU A 44 18.76 -33.69 4.04
N ALA A 45 17.47 -33.61 4.39
CA ALA A 45 16.40 -33.53 3.41
C ALA A 45 16.55 -32.20 2.66
N THR A 46 17.01 -32.27 1.41
CA THR A 46 17.10 -31.11 0.51
C THR A 46 15.71 -30.49 0.40
N ARG A 47 15.48 -29.40 1.14
CA ARG A 47 14.29 -28.58 0.97
C ARG A 47 14.34 -28.07 -0.46
N GLY A 48 13.43 -28.56 -1.30
CA GLY A 48 13.24 -27.97 -2.62
C GLY A 48 12.98 -26.47 -2.49
N PRO A 49 13.33 -25.64 -3.49
CA PRO A 49 13.06 -24.22 -3.42
C PRO A 49 11.56 -24.02 -3.18
N THR A 50 11.21 -23.39 -2.05
CA THR A 50 9.87 -22.89 -1.81
C THR A 50 9.59 -21.88 -2.92
N VAL A 51 8.81 -22.29 -3.92
CA VAL A 51 8.30 -21.35 -4.91
C VAL A 51 7.33 -20.44 -4.16
N THR A 52 7.80 -19.25 -3.81
CA THR A 52 6.95 -18.17 -3.31
C THR A 52 5.98 -17.83 -4.42
N VAL A 53 4.79 -18.45 -4.38
CA VAL A 53 3.69 -18.10 -5.27
C VAL A 53 3.23 -16.71 -4.85
N ALA A 54 3.80 -15.69 -5.48
CA ALA A 54 3.43 -14.31 -5.26
C ALA A 54 1.90 -14.17 -5.42
N PRO A 55 1.23 -13.41 -4.53
CA PRO A 55 -0.22 -13.43 -4.40
C PRO A 55 -0.94 -13.16 -5.74
N ARG A 56 -2.14 -13.73 -5.86
CA ARG A 56 -3.03 -13.54 -7.01
C ARG A 56 -3.43 -12.07 -7.12
N ALA A 57 -3.84 -11.66 -8.32
CA ALA A 57 -4.45 -10.35 -8.51
C ALA A 57 -5.65 -10.17 -7.57
N LEU A 58 -5.74 -9.01 -6.94
CA LEU A 58 -6.85 -8.62 -6.08
C LEU A 58 -7.87 -7.87 -6.95
N GLN A 59 -9.12 -8.33 -6.94
CA GLN A 59 -10.25 -7.62 -7.56
C GLN A 59 -11.45 -7.81 -6.63
N LEU A 60 -11.85 -6.74 -5.95
CA LEU A 60 -12.98 -6.74 -5.03
C LEU A 60 -13.94 -5.61 -5.40
N GLU A 61 -15.23 -5.91 -5.31
CA GLU A 61 -16.31 -4.92 -5.32
C GLU A 61 -17.01 -5.02 -3.97
N LEU A 62 -17.20 -3.88 -3.31
CA LEU A 62 -17.83 -3.76 -1.99
C LEU A 62 -18.88 -2.65 -2.06
N ASP A 63 -20.00 -2.82 -1.38
CA ASP A 63 -21.02 -1.79 -1.19
C ASP A 63 -21.69 -1.93 0.17
N GLY A 64 -22.23 -0.82 0.68
CA GLY A 64 -22.83 -0.74 2.01
C GLY A 64 -23.49 0.61 2.27
N ASP A 65 -24.01 0.80 3.48
CA ASP A 65 -24.61 2.04 3.96
C ASP A 65 -24.15 2.30 5.40
N GLY A 66 -23.52 3.45 5.62
CA GLY A 66 -22.87 3.77 6.90
C GLY A 66 -21.53 3.05 7.10
N PRO A 67 -21.00 3.04 8.34
CA PRO A 67 -19.67 2.48 8.63
C PRO A 67 -19.63 0.95 8.58
N GLU A 68 -18.57 0.38 7.99
CA GLU A 68 -18.41 -1.07 7.85
C GLU A 68 -16.92 -1.47 7.71
N VAL A 69 -16.56 -2.68 8.15
CA VAL A 69 -15.19 -3.21 8.09
C VAL A 69 -15.16 -4.53 7.31
N PHE A 70 -14.24 -4.62 6.35
CA PHE A 70 -14.09 -5.78 5.46
C PHE A 70 -12.71 -6.42 5.55
N GLY A 71 -12.62 -7.69 5.17
CA GLY A 71 -11.38 -8.45 5.13
C GLY A 71 -11.32 -9.60 6.15
N PRO A 72 -10.13 -10.11 6.47
CA PRO A 72 -8.82 -9.67 5.97
C PRO A 72 -8.58 -9.99 4.48
N TYR A 73 -7.77 -9.16 3.82
CA TYR A 73 -7.34 -9.31 2.43
C TYR A 73 -5.82 -9.29 2.33
N GLN A 74 -5.26 -10.24 1.58
CA GLN A 74 -3.83 -10.23 1.26
C GLN A 74 -3.55 -9.19 0.19
N ILE A 75 -2.76 -8.17 0.54
CA ILE A 75 -2.18 -7.22 -0.42
C ILE A 75 -0.73 -7.64 -0.67
N GLY A 76 -0.34 -7.69 -1.95
CA GLY A 76 1.02 -7.99 -2.39
C GLY A 76 1.80 -6.72 -2.76
N ARG A 77 3.09 -6.90 -3.09
CA ARG A 77 3.90 -5.85 -3.72
C ARG A 77 3.33 -5.47 -5.10
N GLY A 78 3.37 -4.18 -5.43
CA GLY A 78 2.87 -3.62 -6.69
C GLY A 78 2.05 -2.35 -6.45
N VAL A 79 1.09 -2.05 -7.32
CA VAL A 79 0.17 -0.91 -7.17
C VAL A 79 -1.23 -1.41 -6.82
N ILE A 80 -1.90 -0.75 -5.86
CA ILE A 80 -3.33 -0.92 -5.61
C ILE A 80 -4.09 0.35 -6.00
N ILE A 81 -5.19 0.17 -6.72
CA ILE A 81 -6.08 1.24 -7.17
C ILE A 81 -7.43 1.05 -6.47
N VAL A 82 -7.92 2.11 -5.86
CA VAL A 82 -9.22 2.18 -5.18
C VAL A 82 -10.12 3.11 -6.00
N PHE A 83 -11.22 2.58 -6.53
CA PHE A 83 -12.31 3.37 -7.08
C PHE A 83 -13.37 3.51 -6.00
N ALA A 84 -13.81 4.73 -5.70
CA ALA A 84 -14.80 4.95 -4.66
C ALA A 84 -15.89 5.93 -5.06
N ARG A 85 -17.10 5.68 -4.56
CA ARG A 85 -18.26 6.57 -4.63
C ARG A 85 -19.01 6.49 -3.31
N SER A 86 -19.28 7.64 -2.70
CA SER A 86 -20.14 7.82 -1.53
C SER A 86 -21.14 8.92 -1.83
N GLU A 87 -22.40 8.71 -1.49
CA GLU A 87 -23.50 9.65 -1.79
C GLU A 87 -23.97 10.44 -0.56
N GLY A 88 -23.31 10.25 0.59
CA GLY A 88 -23.63 10.95 1.83
C GLY A 88 -23.05 12.37 1.90
N ASP A 89 -23.83 13.31 2.44
CA ASP A 89 -23.40 14.70 2.72
C ASP A 89 -22.45 14.80 3.94
N GLY A 90 -22.38 13.75 4.77
CA GLY A 90 -21.45 13.65 5.90
C GLY A 90 -20.05 13.18 5.48
N PRO A 91 -19.10 13.07 6.42
CA PRO A 91 -17.76 12.58 6.12
C PRO A 91 -17.76 11.18 5.49
N PHE A 92 -16.80 10.96 4.60
CA PHE A 92 -16.48 9.66 4.02
C PHE A 92 -14.97 9.40 4.12
N SER A 93 -14.58 8.29 4.74
CA SER A 93 -13.19 7.87 4.84
C SER A 93 -13.03 6.39 4.52
N MET A 94 -11.87 6.04 3.97
CA MET A 94 -11.43 4.65 3.79
C MET A 94 -10.02 4.53 4.34
N THR A 95 -9.80 3.56 5.21
CA THR A 95 -8.51 3.27 5.83
C THR A 95 -8.15 1.80 5.61
N PHE A 96 -6.92 1.55 5.16
CA PHE A 96 -6.33 0.21 5.23
C PHE A 96 -5.74 0.02 6.63
N VAL A 97 -6.06 -1.12 7.25
CA VAL A 97 -5.68 -1.43 8.64
C VAL A 97 -4.95 -2.77 8.68
N ASP A 98 -3.72 -2.79 9.15
CA ASP A 98 -2.92 -4.00 9.41
C ASP A 98 -2.41 -3.92 10.87
N GLU A 99 -2.48 -5.03 11.61
CA GLU A 99 -2.18 -5.03 13.06
C GLU A 99 -0.70 -4.75 13.38
N ASP A 100 0.21 -5.10 12.45
CA ASP A 100 1.66 -4.92 12.60
C ASP A 100 2.15 -3.60 11.96
N GLN A 101 1.51 -3.17 10.87
CA GLN A 101 1.92 -2.00 10.07
C GLN A 101 1.14 -0.71 10.40
N GLY A 102 -0.03 -0.83 11.01
CA GLY A 102 -0.85 0.29 11.48
C GLY A 102 -1.94 0.75 10.49
N LEU A 103 -2.24 2.04 10.52
CA LEU A 103 -3.34 2.67 9.77
C LEU A 103 -2.80 3.46 8.57
N VAL A 104 -3.23 3.11 7.36
CA VAL A 104 -2.92 3.84 6.13
C VAL A 104 -4.21 4.43 5.57
N LYS A 105 -4.42 5.73 5.79
CA LYS A 105 -5.62 6.44 5.34
C LYS A 105 -5.59 6.62 3.83
N SER A 106 -6.53 6.00 3.12
CA SER A 106 -6.61 6.01 1.65
C SER A 106 -7.40 7.20 1.13
N ILE A 107 -8.59 7.44 1.70
CA ILE A 107 -9.53 8.49 1.31
C ILE A 107 -9.91 9.29 2.56
N ASP A 108 -9.96 10.62 2.41
CA ASP A 108 -10.47 11.54 3.43
C ASP A 108 -11.33 12.63 2.77
N SER A 109 -12.65 12.50 2.88
CA SER A 109 -13.62 13.42 2.30
C SER A 109 -14.46 14.02 3.42
N ASN A 110 -14.30 15.33 3.65
CA ASN A 110 -14.98 16.02 4.73
C ASN A 110 -15.24 17.51 4.37
N PRO A 111 -16.51 17.91 4.15
CA PRO A 111 -17.70 17.06 4.04
C PRO A 111 -17.66 16.16 2.79
N GLY A 112 -18.52 15.14 2.75
CA GLY A 112 -18.84 14.41 1.52
C GLY A 112 -19.76 15.22 0.59
N PRO A 113 -20.20 14.65 -0.55
CA PRO A 113 -19.95 13.28 -1.03
C PRO A 113 -18.52 13.07 -1.57
N TYR A 114 -18.18 11.82 -1.86
CA TYR A 114 -16.90 11.46 -2.52
C TYR A 114 -17.13 10.73 -3.83
N ARG A 115 -16.33 11.05 -4.85
CA ARG A 115 -16.18 10.25 -6.07
C ARG A 115 -14.78 10.45 -6.61
N GLY A 116 -14.03 9.38 -6.81
CA GLY A 116 -12.67 9.45 -7.36
C GLY A 116 -11.93 8.12 -7.38
N GLU A 117 -10.71 8.16 -7.89
CA GLU A 117 -9.74 7.06 -7.80
C GLU A 117 -8.53 7.44 -6.93
N ARG A 118 -8.11 6.55 -6.03
CA ARG A 118 -6.84 6.64 -5.31
C ARG A 118 -5.89 5.55 -5.79
N VAL A 119 -4.62 5.91 -5.95
CA VAL A 119 -3.53 4.98 -6.33
C VAL A 119 -2.52 4.93 -5.19
N HIS A 120 -2.06 3.74 -4.84
CA HIS A 120 -1.05 3.53 -3.80
C HIS A 120 0.01 2.52 -4.25
N SER A 121 1.28 2.84 -4.01
CA SER A 121 2.38 1.88 -4.09
C SER A 121 2.38 0.95 -2.88
N VAL A 122 2.74 -0.31 -3.08
CA VAL A 122 2.86 -1.33 -2.03
C VAL A 122 4.26 -1.95 -2.07
N PHE A 123 5.08 -1.64 -1.07
CA PHE A 123 6.46 -2.17 -0.95
C PHE A 123 6.96 -2.26 0.49
N ASP A 124 7.90 -3.16 0.73
CA ASP A 124 8.57 -3.29 2.01
C ASP A 124 9.33 -2.00 2.37
N GLY A 125 9.03 -1.42 3.55
CA GLY A 125 9.64 -0.17 4.00
C GLY A 125 8.97 1.11 3.50
N ASN A 126 7.73 1.04 2.99
CA ASN A 126 6.92 2.20 2.63
C ASN A 126 6.45 2.97 3.87
N ASP A 127 7.26 3.90 4.37
CA ASP A 127 6.95 4.68 5.58
C ASP A 127 5.70 5.56 5.39
N GLY A 128 4.68 5.35 6.23
CA GLY A 128 3.36 5.99 6.12
C GLY A 128 2.48 5.49 4.97
N GLY A 129 2.92 4.49 4.20
CA GLY A 129 2.17 3.90 3.08
C GLY A 129 1.94 2.39 3.24
N LEU A 130 1.45 1.75 2.18
CA LEU A 130 1.18 0.31 2.18
C LEU A 130 2.46 -0.51 1.97
N ALA A 131 2.58 -1.61 2.71
CA ALA A 131 3.56 -2.66 2.48
C ALA A 131 2.86 -4.01 2.25
N PRO A 132 3.54 -5.05 1.71
CA PRO A 132 2.93 -6.37 1.55
C PRO A 132 2.47 -6.91 2.91
N GLY A 133 1.18 -7.27 3.02
CA GLY A 133 0.54 -7.45 4.34
C GLY A 133 -0.89 -7.96 4.26
N THR A 134 -1.52 -8.11 5.42
CA THR A 134 -2.87 -8.67 5.55
C THR A 134 -3.79 -7.63 6.17
N TYR A 135 -4.52 -6.93 5.30
CA TYR A 135 -5.25 -5.73 5.67
C TYR A 135 -6.75 -6.00 5.84
N THR A 136 -7.35 -5.39 6.85
CA THR A 136 -8.78 -5.04 6.79
C THR A 136 -8.96 -3.67 6.14
N VAL A 137 -10.15 -3.43 5.60
CA VAL A 137 -10.58 -2.15 5.04
C VAL A 137 -11.67 -1.60 5.95
N ASP A 138 -11.39 -0.46 6.58
CA ASP A 138 -12.30 0.24 7.49
C ASP A 138 -12.91 1.45 6.78
N ILE A 139 -14.25 1.53 6.77
CA ILE A 139 -15.04 2.56 6.09
C ILE A 139 -15.83 3.36 7.12
N GLU A 140 -15.65 4.67 7.12
CA GLU A 140 -16.56 5.60 7.80
C GLU A 140 -17.40 6.31 6.73
N ALA A 141 -18.73 6.26 6.84
CA ALA A 141 -19.64 6.89 5.89
C ALA A 141 -20.92 7.38 6.56
N THR A 142 -21.56 8.39 5.96
CA THR A 142 -22.90 8.88 6.37
C THR A 142 -23.90 8.71 5.22
N GLY A 143 -24.11 7.46 4.80
CA GLY A 143 -25.01 7.07 3.70
C GLY A 143 -24.44 5.94 2.85
N PRO A 144 -25.04 5.67 1.67
CA PRO A 144 -24.65 4.57 0.81
C PRO A 144 -23.35 4.86 0.06
N TRP A 145 -22.54 3.81 -0.12
CA TRP A 145 -21.26 3.88 -0.79
C TRP A 145 -20.98 2.60 -1.60
N ARG A 146 -20.04 2.70 -2.55
CA ARG A 146 -19.49 1.56 -3.31
C ARG A 146 -18.00 1.77 -3.54
N LEU A 147 -17.24 0.67 -3.40
CA LEU A 147 -15.81 0.59 -3.64
C LEU A 147 -15.50 -0.49 -4.67
N ARG A 148 -14.41 -0.29 -5.41
CA ARG A 148 -13.71 -1.36 -6.12
C ARG A 148 -12.21 -1.27 -5.83
N LEU A 149 -11.64 -2.34 -5.30
CA LEU A 149 -10.21 -2.45 -5.01
C LEU A 149 -9.56 -3.35 -6.06
N ILE A 150 -8.50 -2.86 -6.70
CA ILE A 150 -7.78 -3.56 -7.77
C ILE A 150 -6.28 -3.56 -7.47
N GLN A 151 -5.68 -4.75 -7.44
CA GLN A 151 -4.23 -4.93 -7.55
C GLN A 151 -3.97 -6.00 -8.61
N GLU A 152 -3.75 -5.55 -9.85
CA GLU A 152 -3.52 -6.41 -11.01
C GLU A 152 -2.05 -6.46 -11.40
N ARG A 153 -1.62 -7.56 -12.02
CA ARG A 153 -0.34 -7.59 -12.75
C ARG A 153 -0.60 -7.14 -14.18
N VAL A 154 -0.39 -5.85 -14.42
CA VAL A 154 -0.39 -5.29 -15.76
C VAL A 154 0.82 -5.79 -16.55
N SER A 155 0.68 -5.79 -17.88
CA SER A 155 1.74 -6.17 -18.83
C SER A 155 1.80 -5.26 -20.05
N ARG A 156 0.98 -4.19 -20.07
CA ARG A 156 0.87 -3.16 -21.09
C ARG A 156 0.26 -1.90 -20.49
N GLY A 157 0.63 -0.74 -21.03
CA GLY A 157 -0.03 0.54 -20.78
C GLY A 157 -0.50 1.20 -22.07
N GLN A 158 -1.05 2.41 -21.95
CA GLN A 158 -1.17 3.32 -23.07
C GLN A 158 0.18 4.02 -23.29
N GLN A 159 0.64 4.13 -24.54
CA GLN A 159 1.79 4.97 -24.87
C GLN A 159 1.34 6.46 -24.93
N PRO A 160 2.16 7.42 -24.50
CA PRO A 160 2.00 8.85 -24.85
C PRO A 160 1.83 9.01 -26.37
N GLU A 161 0.97 9.88 -26.92
CA GLU A 161 0.24 11.02 -26.34
C GLU A 161 -1.01 10.61 -25.52
N ILE A 162 -1.05 11.01 -24.25
CA ILE A 162 -2.18 10.73 -23.34
C ILE A 162 -2.81 12.03 -22.89
N GLN A 163 -4.14 12.09 -22.91
CA GLN A 163 -4.91 13.16 -22.28
C GLN A 163 -5.93 12.57 -21.31
N MET A 164 -5.96 13.09 -20.10
CA MET A 164 -6.88 12.72 -19.03
C MET A 164 -7.49 13.97 -18.39
N THR A 165 -8.76 13.87 -17.99
CA THR A 165 -9.49 14.92 -17.29
C THR A 165 -10.32 14.30 -16.17
N GLY A 166 -10.55 15.06 -15.10
CA GLY A 166 -11.28 14.58 -13.94
C GLY A 166 -11.72 15.70 -13.01
N SER A 167 -12.32 15.31 -11.88
CA SER A 167 -12.79 16.19 -10.82
C SER A 167 -12.69 15.42 -9.51
N GLY A 168 -12.07 16.00 -8.49
CA GLY A 168 -11.63 15.26 -7.30
C GLY A 168 -10.40 14.38 -7.57
N ASP A 169 -10.10 13.43 -6.69
CA ASP A 169 -9.04 12.45 -6.93
C ASP A 169 -9.34 11.60 -8.18
N GLY A 170 -8.31 11.17 -8.90
CA GLY A 170 -8.51 10.24 -10.01
C GLY A 170 -7.24 9.62 -10.56
N GLY A 171 -7.39 8.82 -11.61
CA GLY A 171 -6.28 8.15 -12.29
C GLY A 171 -6.51 6.65 -12.43
N GLY A 172 -5.50 5.84 -12.08
CA GLY A 172 -5.54 4.38 -12.25
C GLY A 172 -5.41 3.89 -13.69
N SER A 173 -5.32 4.80 -14.67
CA SER A 173 -4.87 4.50 -16.04
C SER A 173 -3.40 4.09 -16.03
N TRP A 174 -3.10 3.03 -16.77
CA TRP A 174 -1.73 2.54 -16.96
C TRP A 174 -1.08 3.14 -18.19
N ILE A 175 0.13 3.64 -18.01
CA ILE A 175 0.97 4.30 -19.00
C ILE A 175 2.22 3.44 -19.20
N GLU A 176 2.66 3.30 -20.45
CA GLU A 176 3.90 2.63 -20.82
C GLU A 176 4.88 3.68 -21.35
N PHE A 177 5.96 3.90 -20.60
CA PHE A 177 7.02 4.84 -20.96
C PHE A 177 8.24 4.09 -21.51
N GLU A 178 8.84 4.65 -22.55
CA GLU A 178 10.17 4.25 -23.04
C GLU A 178 11.22 5.24 -22.46
N ASP A 179 12.52 4.98 -22.65
CA ASP A 179 13.55 5.95 -22.26
C ASP A 179 13.45 7.19 -23.17
N GLY A 180 13.39 8.40 -22.60
CA GLY A 180 13.22 9.64 -23.36
C GLY A 180 12.87 10.88 -22.53
N GLU A 181 12.75 12.03 -23.18
CA GLU A 181 12.23 13.27 -22.59
C GLU A 181 10.71 13.39 -22.79
N TYR A 182 9.99 13.82 -21.75
CA TYR A 182 8.54 13.96 -21.73
C TYR A 182 8.10 15.31 -21.15
N THR A 183 7.11 15.92 -21.80
CA THR A 183 6.40 17.10 -21.26
C THR A 183 5.02 16.68 -20.72
N MET A 184 4.75 17.03 -19.47
CA MET A 184 3.43 16.95 -18.83
C MET A 184 2.81 18.35 -18.72
N THR A 185 1.73 18.61 -19.46
CA THR A 185 0.92 19.83 -19.33
C THR A 185 -0.23 19.57 -18.36
N THR A 186 -0.39 20.41 -17.33
CA THR A 186 -1.42 20.24 -16.30
C THR A 186 -2.26 21.49 -16.09
N SER A 187 -3.54 21.30 -15.77
CA SER A 187 -4.42 22.34 -15.23
C SER A 187 -5.19 21.84 -14.02
N HIS A 188 -5.45 22.73 -13.06
CA HIS A 188 -6.32 22.48 -11.91
C HIS A 188 -7.08 23.75 -11.55
N THR A 189 -8.36 23.62 -11.16
CA THR A 189 -9.17 24.71 -10.63
C THR A 189 -9.75 24.33 -9.27
N GLY A 190 -9.35 25.04 -8.22
CA GLY A 190 -9.71 24.71 -6.84
C GLY A 190 -8.69 25.24 -5.84
N ALA A 191 -9.10 25.44 -4.59
CA ALA A 191 -8.23 25.98 -3.53
C ALA A 191 -7.38 24.93 -2.79
N SER A 192 -7.56 23.64 -3.12
CA SER A 192 -6.87 22.52 -2.46
C SER A 192 -5.45 22.31 -2.99
N ASP A 193 -4.75 21.36 -2.38
CA ASP A 193 -3.58 20.73 -3.00
C ASP A 193 -3.98 20.10 -4.35
N PHE A 194 -3.06 20.13 -5.30
CA PHE A 194 -3.10 19.41 -6.56
C PHE A 194 -1.76 18.70 -6.76
N THR A 195 -1.81 17.37 -6.81
CA THR A 195 -0.63 16.51 -6.93
C THR A 195 -0.82 15.51 -8.06
N VAL A 196 0.21 15.34 -8.90
CA VAL A 196 0.24 14.30 -9.95
C VAL A 196 1.47 13.43 -9.74
N GLU A 197 1.23 12.13 -9.59
CA GLU A 197 2.23 11.11 -9.23
C GLU A 197 2.19 9.93 -10.21
N LEU A 198 3.37 9.38 -10.52
CA LEU A 198 3.56 8.16 -11.32
C LEU A 198 3.97 7.01 -10.41
N PHE A 199 3.13 5.97 -10.34
CA PHE A 199 3.29 4.80 -9.50
C PHE A 199 3.80 3.63 -10.33
N ASP A 200 5.06 3.23 -10.15
CA ASP A 200 5.65 2.10 -10.87
C ASP A 200 4.90 0.80 -10.56
N HIS A 201 4.65 -0.03 -11.58
CA HIS A 201 3.97 -1.32 -11.44
C HIS A 201 4.65 -2.30 -10.46
N GLU A 202 5.97 -2.20 -10.22
CA GLU A 202 6.68 -2.99 -9.21
C GLU A 202 6.38 -2.52 -7.77
N GLY A 203 5.67 -1.40 -7.64
CA GLY A 203 5.19 -0.84 -6.39
C GLY A 203 6.25 -0.05 -5.62
N VAL A 204 7.29 0.51 -6.26
CA VAL A 204 8.26 1.38 -5.56
C VAL A 204 7.65 2.76 -5.20
N SER A 205 8.38 3.59 -4.46
CA SER A 205 7.96 4.96 -4.13
C SER A 205 7.59 5.74 -5.40
N PRO A 206 6.44 6.45 -5.42
CA PRO A 206 5.97 7.13 -6.62
C PRO A 206 6.82 8.37 -6.97
N TYR A 207 6.89 8.67 -8.26
CA TYR A 207 7.54 9.88 -8.76
C TYR A 207 6.52 11.02 -8.81
N ARG A 208 6.70 12.04 -7.98
CA ARG A 208 5.83 13.23 -7.95
C ARG A 208 6.29 14.24 -9.00
N ILE A 209 5.48 14.40 -10.05
CA ILE A 209 5.79 15.27 -11.19
C ILE A 209 5.25 16.69 -10.96
N VAL A 210 4.06 16.80 -10.34
CA VAL A 210 3.43 18.09 -9.99
C VAL A 210 3.04 18.09 -8.52
N GLN A 211 3.36 19.17 -7.81
CA GLN A 211 2.82 19.45 -6.48
C GLN A 211 2.62 20.96 -6.31
N VAL A 212 1.36 21.40 -6.25
CA VAL A 212 0.98 22.80 -6.10
C VAL A 212 -0.25 22.92 -5.19
N ILE A 213 -0.57 24.15 -4.78
CA ILE A 213 -1.76 24.48 -4.00
C ILE A 213 -2.51 25.59 -4.72
N GLY A 214 -3.82 25.44 -4.89
CA GLY A 214 -4.66 26.41 -5.58
C GLY A 214 -4.80 26.16 -7.09
N ASP A 215 -5.33 27.16 -7.79
CA ASP A 215 -5.48 27.15 -9.24
C ASP A 215 -4.12 27.02 -9.93
N HIS A 216 -4.04 26.19 -10.97
CA HIS A 216 -2.81 25.89 -11.67
C HIS A 216 -3.04 25.73 -13.19
N ALA A 217 -2.09 26.22 -13.96
CA ALA A 217 -1.90 25.87 -15.37
C ALA A 217 -0.39 25.93 -15.66
N GLY A 218 0.20 24.88 -16.22
CA GLY A 218 1.64 24.82 -16.44
C GLY A 218 2.12 23.58 -17.16
N GLU A 219 3.44 23.51 -17.35
CA GLU A 219 4.16 22.40 -17.98
C GLU A 219 5.30 21.96 -17.05
N SER A 220 5.45 20.65 -16.87
CA SER A 220 6.58 20.01 -16.18
C SER A 220 7.28 19.07 -17.15
N ARG A 221 8.60 19.23 -17.32
CA ARG A 221 9.42 18.27 -18.08
C ARG A 221 10.05 17.26 -17.14
N PHE A 222 10.11 16.01 -17.58
CA PHE A 222 10.80 14.94 -16.88
C PHE A 222 11.47 14.00 -17.89
N THR A 223 12.54 13.34 -17.46
CA THR A 223 13.23 12.31 -18.24
C THR A 223 12.83 10.95 -17.69
N VAL A 224 12.49 10.02 -18.58
CA VAL A 224 12.38 8.59 -18.27
C VAL A 224 13.69 7.93 -18.66
N GLY A 225 14.22 7.11 -17.76
CA GLY A 225 15.55 6.52 -17.87
C GLY A 225 16.65 7.45 -17.36
N GLY A 226 17.86 6.89 -17.31
CA GLY A 226 19.02 7.57 -16.72
C GLY A 226 18.89 7.83 -15.21
N GLY A 227 19.89 8.50 -14.65
CA GLY A 227 19.99 8.74 -13.20
C GLY A 227 20.26 7.47 -12.38
N ALA A 228 20.24 7.61 -11.06
CA ALA A 228 20.16 6.50 -10.14
C ALA A 228 18.69 6.10 -9.89
N PRO A 229 18.41 4.85 -9.47
CA PRO A 229 17.06 4.43 -9.10
C PRO A 229 16.45 5.36 -8.04
N GLY A 230 15.26 5.89 -8.31
CA GLY A 230 14.57 6.87 -7.47
C GLY A 230 14.88 8.34 -7.78
N GLU A 231 15.82 8.67 -8.67
CA GLU A 231 16.00 10.04 -9.20
C GLU A 231 15.00 10.32 -10.33
N ASN A 232 14.95 9.43 -11.32
CA ASN A 232 14.07 9.50 -12.49
C ASN A 232 13.15 8.26 -12.56
N PRO A 233 11.92 8.38 -13.09
CA PRO A 233 11.20 7.22 -13.63
C PRO A 233 12.09 6.45 -14.61
N GLN A 234 11.92 5.13 -14.72
CA GLN A 234 12.65 4.30 -15.67
C GLN A 234 11.69 3.79 -16.75
N ALA A 235 12.17 3.32 -17.91
CA ALA A 235 11.28 2.72 -18.91
C ALA A 235 10.47 1.56 -18.30
N GLY A 236 9.14 1.56 -18.49
CA GLY A 236 8.25 0.61 -17.84
C GLY A 236 6.80 1.06 -17.71
N LEU A 237 6.06 0.35 -16.85
CA LEU A 237 4.63 0.54 -16.64
C LEU A 237 4.35 1.34 -15.37
N TYR A 238 3.56 2.41 -15.52
CA TYR A 238 3.20 3.32 -14.44
C TYR A 238 1.69 3.54 -14.38
N ALA A 239 1.11 3.47 -13.19
CA ALA A 239 -0.24 4.00 -12.96
C ALA A 239 -0.11 5.50 -12.66
N MET A 240 -0.90 6.34 -13.31
CA MET A 240 -0.97 7.76 -12.92
C MET A 240 -1.99 7.92 -11.78
N GLY A 241 -1.62 8.67 -10.74
CA GLY A 241 -2.54 9.11 -9.68
C GLY A 241 -2.59 10.63 -9.59
N VAL A 242 -3.79 11.17 -9.36
CA VAL A 242 -4.06 12.58 -9.17
C VAL A 242 -4.75 12.76 -7.82
N VAL A 243 -4.22 13.68 -7.01
CA VAL A 243 -4.83 14.11 -5.74
C VAL A 243 -5.39 15.51 -5.92
N SER A 244 -6.70 15.68 -5.72
CA SER A 244 -7.39 16.96 -5.97
C SER A 244 -8.78 17.01 -5.31
N GLN A 245 -9.30 18.21 -5.06
CA GLN A 245 -10.72 18.46 -4.76
C GLN A 245 -11.45 19.25 -5.87
N GLY A 246 -10.73 19.61 -6.95
CA GLY A 246 -11.21 20.45 -8.04
C GLY A 246 -11.20 19.73 -9.38
N ASP A 247 -11.63 20.43 -10.43
CA ASP A 247 -11.51 19.95 -11.81
C ASP A 247 -10.05 20.02 -12.26
N TRP A 248 -9.60 19.04 -13.05
CA TRP A 248 -8.23 18.98 -13.55
C TRP A 248 -8.11 18.40 -14.96
N SER A 249 -6.99 18.69 -15.61
CA SER A 249 -6.52 18.00 -16.81
C SER A 249 -5.03 17.70 -16.72
N VAL A 250 -4.63 16.57 -17.30
CA VAL A 250 -3.23 16.16 -17.49
C VAL A 250 -3.07 15.70 -18.93
N THR A 251 -2.10 16.26 -19.64
CA THR A 251 -1.66 15.78 -20.96
C THR A 251 -0.19 15.41 -20.86
N ILE A 252 0.20 14.24 -21.39
CA ILE A 252 1.60 13.78 -21.42
C ILE A 252 1.97 13.49 -22.87
N THR A 253 3.03 14.15 -23.35
CA THR A 253 3.60 13.96 -24.68
C THR A 253 5.05 13.48 -24.58
N SER A 254 5.45 12.60 -25.50
CA SER A 254 6.86 12.32 -25.76
C SER A 254 7.45 13.54 -26.47
N ASP A 255 8.52 14.12 -25.94
CA ASP A 255 9.25 15.18 -26.62
C ASP A 255 10.19 14.57 -27.68
N ASP A 256 10.61 13.32 -27.46
CA ASP A 256 11.17 12.44 -28.48
C ASP A 256 10.04 11.92 -29.41
N VAL A 257 9.88 12.60 -30.55
CA VAL A 257 9.00 12.19 -31.67
C VAL A 257 9.87 11.66 -32.82
N PRO A 258 9.50 10.55 -33.49
CA PRO A 258 10.30 9.91 -34.56
C PRO A 258 10.50 10.73 -35.85
#